data_AF-A0A843L1S0-F1
#
_entry.id   AF-A0A843L1S0-F1
#
_cell.length_a   1.000
_cell.length_b   1.000
_cell.length_c   1.000
_cell.angle_alpha   90.00
_cell.angle_beta   90.00
_cell.angle_gamma   90.00
#
_symmetry.space_group_name_H-M   'P 1'
#
loop_
_entity.id
_entity.type
_entity.pdbx_description
1 polymer ?
#
loop_
_entity_poly.entity_id
_entity_poly.type
_entity_poly.pdbx_seq_one_letter_code
_entity_poly.pdbx_strand_id
1 'polypeptide(L)'
;LIGFGGTHYAVRQTAIALASRGAFGHIAPTRQIGALDLDLVRRMREASRAVAAYIDKKSLPACEAARVERLLDGAGIPLLTESEIREIGDLEWATYLRIRALADEIAPGSRARIHGLAGQGTPVPVDVNRDLVEETAKSDKTGFITALDGLPVAHLSKGSTEVLPTFIGFVYGSSRLASDITTLCVKLLLISEDAVIDGDHLVLRKVRFDPEKARRLGVPRGPLFAMLAGGKAVEIGGQTVTPDAVQATSIKRIHIPGLERYI
;
A
#
# COMPACT_ATOMS: atom_id res chain seq x y z
N LEU A 1 -21.60 -12.16 1.79
CA LEU A 1 -20.86 -12.06 0.51
C LEU A 1 -21.52 -12.96 -0.53
N ILE A 2 -21.45 -12.57 -1.80
CA ILE A 2 -21.69 -13.48 -2.94
C ILE A 2 -20.33 -13.85 -3.56
N GLY A 3 -20.07 -15.12 -3.76
CA GLY A 3 -18.85 -15.61 -4.40
C GLY A 3 -19.08 -15.97 -5.87
N PHE A 4 -18.14 -15.61 -6.74
CA PHE A 4 -18.17 -15.97 -8.15
C PHE A 4 -16.86 -16.62 -8.57
N GLY A 5 -16.96 -17.67 -9.39
CA GLY A 5 -15.81 -18.42 -9.89
C GLY A 5 -15.34 -19.51 -8.91
N GLY A 6 -14.52 -20.40 -9.45
CA GLY A 6 -13.92 -21.52 -8.74
C GLY A 6 -14.59 -22.84 -9.11
N THR A 7 -14.01 -23.93 -8.58
CA THR A 7 -14.58 -25.26 -8.68
C THR A 7 -15.81 -25.40 -7.79
N HIS A 8 -16.50 -26.56 -7.85
CA HIS A 8 -17.62 -26.86 -6.95
C HIS A 8 -17.28 -26.83 -5.47
N TYR A 9 -15.99 -26.87 -5.11
CA TYR A 9 -15.51 -26.81 -3.74
C TYR A 9 -15.21 -25.39 -3.25
N ALA A 10 -15.28 -24.38 -4.13
CA ALA A 10 -15.10 -22.97 -3.79
C ALA A 10 -13.86 -22.71 -2.89
N VAL A 11 -12.72 -23.34 -3.22
CA VAL A 11 -11.53 -23.42 -2.36
C VAL A 11 -11.08 -22.05 -1.84
N ARG A 12 -11.07 -21.02 -2.70
CA ARG A 12 -10.68 -19.66 -2.30
C ARG A 12 -11.70 -19.01 -1.38
N GLN A 13 -12.98 -19.15 -1.67
CA GLN A 13 -14.05 -18.61 -0.84
C GLN A 13 -14.01 -19.26 0.56
N THR A 14 -13.77 -20.57 0.63
CA THR A 14 -13.55 -21.30 1.88
C THR A 14 -12.33 -20.77 2.62
N ALA A 15 -11.19 -20.58 1.94
CA ALA A 15 -9.99 -20.00 2.56
C ALA A 15 -10.23 -18.59 3.11
N ILE A 16 -10.99 -17.76 2.37
CA ILE A 16 -11.37 -16.41 2.82
C ILE A 16 -12.26 -16.48 4.05
N ALA A 17 -13.28 -17.35 4.05
CA ALA A 17 -14.20 -17.49 5.18
C ALA A 17 -13.51 -17.99 6.46
N LEU A 18 -12.49 -18.83 6.33
CA LEU A 18 -11.70 -19.32 7.47
C LEU A 18 -10.69 -18.29 8.00
N ALA A 19 -10.19 -17.41 7.14
CA ALA A 19 -9.14 -16.44 7.48
C ALA A 19 -9.67 -15.02 7.74
N SER A 20 -10.98 -14.79 7.72
CA SER A 20 -11.59 -13.47 7.87
C SER A 20 -13.00 -13.55 8.42
N ARG A 21 -13.64 -12.40 8.65
CA ARG A 21 -15.07 -12.30 9.00
C ARG A 21 -16.00 -12.45 7.78
N GLY A 22 -15.45 -12.71 6.59
CA GLY A 22 -16.21 -12.83 5.36
C GLY A 22 -17.09 -14.09 5.34
N ALA A 23 -18.41 -13.92 5.40
CA ALA A 23 -19.37 -15.02 5.25
C ALA A 23 -19.97 -15.05 3.85
N PHE A 24 -19.87 -16.18 3.14
CA PHE A 24 -20.48 -16.38 1.83
C PHE A 24 -21.87 -17.02 1.97
N GLY A 25 -22.87 -16.41 1.32
CA GLY A 25 -24.20 -16.99 1.22
C GLY A 25 -24.32 -17.84 -0.04
N HIS A 26 -24.44 -17.17 -1.19
CA HIS A 26 -24.39 -17.83 -2.49
C HIS A 26 -22.98 -17.86 -3.07
N ILE A 27 -22.66 -18.96 -3.75
CA ILE A 27 -21.44 -19.12 -4.55
C ILE A 27 -21.83 -19.65 -5.93
N ALA A 28 -21.51 -18.89 -6.97
CA ALA A 28 -21.67 -19.30 -8.36
C ALA A 28 -20.33 -19.84 -8.90
N PRO A 29 -20.19 -21.17 -9.09
CA PRO A 29 -18.98 -21.78 -9.67
C PRO A 29 -18.77 -21.35 -11.11
N THR A 30 -17.54 -21.47 -11.63
CA THR A 30 -17.15 -21.03 -12.98
C THR A 30 -18.13 -21.49 -14.06
N ARG A 31 -18.56 -22.77 -14.04
CA ARG A 31 -19.49 -23.34 -15.03
C ARG A 31 -20.87 -22.67 -15.10
N GLN A 32 -21.28 -21.94 -14.05
CA GLN A 32 -22.58 -21.28 -13.96
C GLN A 32 -22.51 -19.78 -14.24
N ILE A 33 -21.31 -19.19 -14.40
CA ILE A 33 -21.15 -17.76 -14.66
C ILE A 33 -21.82 -17.34 -15.97
N GLY A 34 -21.77 -18.19 -17.01
CA GLY A 34 -22.46 -17.95 -18.29
C GLY A 34 -23.96 -17.66 -18.14
N ALA A 35 -24.63 -18.33 -17.20
CA ALA A 35 -26.08 -18.20 -16.98
C ALA A 35 -26.49 -17.03 -16.08
N LEU A 36 -25.55 -16.25 -15.54
CA LEU A 36 -25.87 -15.13 -14.67
C LEU A 36 -26.49 -13.96 -15.44
N ASP A 37 -27.58 -13.43 -14.93
CA ASP A 37 -28.15 -12.16 -15.34
C ASP A 37 -28.34 -11.24 -14.13
N LEU A 38 -28.75 -10.00 -14.40
CA LEU A 38 -28.88 -8.97 -13.38
C LEU A 38 -29.94 -9.32 -12.33
N ASP A 39 -31.05 -9.90 -12.75
CA ASP A 39 -32.15 -10.26 -11.86
C ASP A 39 -31.78 -11.44 -10.95
N LEU A 40 -31.04 -12.41 -11.47
CA LEU A 40 -30.51 -13.51 -10.67
C LEU A 40 -29.51 -13.00 -9.63
N VAL A 41 -28.60 -12.09 -9.99
CA VAL A 41 -27.66 -11.48 -9.05
C VAL A 41 -28.40 -10.69 -7.95
N ARG A 42 -29.47 -9.96 -8.30
CA ARG A 42 -30.33 -9.28 -7.31
C ARG A 42 -31.02 -10.26 -6.36
N ARG A 43 -31.61 -11.34 -6.89
CA ARG A 43 -32.21 -12.41 -6.08
C ARG A 43 -31.20 -13.07 -5.15
N MET A 44 -29.97 -13.34 -5.63
CA MET A 44 -28.89 -13.87 -4.79
C MET A 44 -28.56 -12.91 -3.64
N ARG A 45 -28.48 -11.60 -3.91
CA ARG A 45 -28.24 -10.59 -2.87
C ARG A 45 -29.35 -10.58 -1.82
N GLU A 46 -30.60 -10.54 -2.25
CA GLU A 46 -31.77 -10.50 -1.36
C GLU A 46 -31.85 -11.75 -0.49
N ALA A 47 -31.76 -12.93 -1.10
CA ALA A 47 -31.85 -14.21 -0.40
C ALA A 47 -30.73 -14.41 0.63
N SER A 48 -29.51 -13.98 0.31
CA SER A 48 -28.34 -14.11 1.20
C SER A 48 -28.08 -12.91 2.11
N ARG A 49 -28.83 -11.81 1.94
CA ARG A 49 -28.56 -10.50 2.55
C ARG A 49 -27.10 -10.04 2.34
N ALA A 50 -26.53 -10.37 1.19
CA ALA A 50 -25.14 -10.06 0.92
C ALA A 50 -24.94 -8.55 0.77
N VAL A 51 -23.94 -8.02 1.47
CA VAL A 51 -23.56 -6.60 1.42
C VAL A 51 -22.47 -6.31 0.40
N ALA A 52 -21.80 -7.34 -0.12
CA ALA A 52 -20.71 -7.25 -1.08
C ALA A 52 -20.51 -8.58 -1.83
N ALA A 53 -19.69 -8.55 -2.88
CA ALA A 53 -19.33 -9.70 -3.70
C ALA A 53 -17.80 -9.88 -3.79
N TYR A 54 -17.39 -11.09 -4.15
CA TYR A 54 -16.01 -11.46 -4.44
C TYR A 54 -15.94 -12.31 -5.70
N ILE A 55 -14.97 -12.02 -6.56
CA ILE A 55 -14.71 -12.78 -7.79
C ILE A 55 -13.35 -13.45 -7.66
N ASP A 56 -13.31 -14.77 -7.78
CA ASP A 56 -12.07 -15.49 -8.04
C ASP A 56 -11.62 -15.28 -9.49
N LYS A 57 -10.94 -14.16 -9.74
CA LYS A 57 -10.48 -13.77 -11.08
C LYS A 57 -9.55 -14.81 -11.72
N LYS A 58 -8.91 -15.69 -10.92
CA LYS A 58 -7.98 -16.71 -11.44
C LYS A 58 -8.70 -17.93 -12.02
N SER A 59 -9.98 -18.09 -11.72
CA SER A 59 -10.79 -19.20 -12.24
C SER A 59 -11.77 -18.78 -13.32
N LEU A 60 -11.69 -17.53 -13.79
CA LEU A 60 -12.54 -16.98 -14.85
C LEU A 60 -11.71 -16.34 -15.97
N PRO A 61 -12.14 -16.50 -17.24
CA PRO A 61 -11.66 -15.65 -18.33
C PRO A 61 -11.92 -14.16 -18.04
N ALA A 62 -11.03 -13.29 -18.52
CA ALA A 62 -11.13 -11.84 -18.28
C ALA A 62 -12.47 -11.24 -18.76
N CYS A 63 -13.01 -11.72 -19.88
CA CYS A 63 -14.30 -11.27 -20.41
C CYS A 63 -15.48 -11.64 -19.50
N GLU A 64 -15.45 -12.83 -18.90
CA GLU A 64 -16.49 -13.28 -17.97
C GLU A 64 -16.38 -12.53 -16.63
N ALA A 65 -15.17 -12.37 -16.12
CA ALA A 65 -14.95 -11.56 -14.91
C ALA A 65 -15.48 -10.13 -15.10
N ALA A 66 -15.13 -9.49 -16.22
CA ALA A 66 -15.64 -8.14 -16.54
C ALA A 66 -17.17 -8.10 -16.72
N ARG A 67 -17.78 -9.17 -17.23
CA ARG A 67 -19.25 -9.28 -17.30
C ARG A 67 -19.86 -9.35 -15.90
N VAL A 68 -19.32 -10.16 -15.00
CA VAL A 68 -19.79 -10.25 -13.62
C VAL A 68 -19.63 -8.91 -12.90
N GLU A 69 -18.51 -8.20 -13.11
CA GLU A 69 -18.30 -6.86 -12.58
C GLU A 69 -19.41 -5.89 -12.99
N ARG A 70 -19.82 -5.88 -14.28
CA ARG A 70 -20.94 -5.07 -14.76
C ARG A 70 -22.29 -5.46 -14.14
N LEU A 71 -22.54 -6.75 -13.94
CA LEU A 71 -23.77 -7.22 -13.28
C LEU A 71 -23.84 -6.77 -11.82
N LEU A 72 -22.70 -6.81 -11.11
CA LEU A 72 -22.60 -6.35 -9.72
C LEU A 72 -22.82 -4.84 -9.62
N ASP A 73 -22.24 -4.06 -10.53
CA ASP A 73 -22.44 -2.61 -10.61
C ASP A 73 -23.92 -2.26 -10.84
N GLY A 74 -24.55 -2.89 -11.84
CA GLY A 74 -25.99 -2.72 -12.10
C GLY A 74 -26.92 -3.20 -10.96
N ALA A 75 -26.41 -4.04 -10.05
CA ALA A 75 -27.12 -4.49 -8.86
C ALA A 75 -26.80 -3.65 -7.61
N GLY A 76 -25.88 -2.68 -7.70
CA GLY A 76 -25.40 -1.89 -6.57
C GLY A 76 -24.72 -2.74 -5.50
N ILE A 77 -24.01 -3.80 -5.90
CA ILE A 77 -23.28 -4.70 -5.00
C ILE A 77 -21.79 -4.38 -5.10
N PRO A 78 -21.16 -3.84 -4.04
CA PRO A 78 -19.75 -3.53 -4.09
C PRO A 78 -18.92 -4.80 -4.24
N LEU A 79 -17.98 -4.77 -5.19
CA LEU A 79 -16.95 -5.79 -5.33
C LEU A 79 -15.83 -5.52 -4.32
N LEU A 80 -15.36 -6.60 -3.68
CA LEU A 80 -14.19 -6.61 -2.80
C LEU A 80 -13.14 -7.59 -3.33
N THR A 81 -11.89 -7.24 -3.14
CA THR A 81 -10.74 -8.12 -3.33
C THR A 81 -10.53 -9.04 -2.11
N GLU A 82 -9.77 -10.12 -2.30
CA GLU A 82 -9.43 -11.04 -1.20
C GLU A 82 -8.74 -10.32 -0.04
N SER A 83 -7.79 -9.40 -0.32
CA SER A 83 -7.12 -8.67 0.76
C SER A 83 -8.02 -7.65 1.43
N GLU A 84 -8.91 -6.95 0.72
CA GLU A 84 -9.91 -6.10 1.39
C GLU A 84 -10.75 -6.89 2.40
N ILE A 85 -11.24 -8.08 2.02
CA ILE A 85 -12.07 -8.91 2.93
C ILE A 85 -11.28 -9.33 4.18
N ARG A 86 -9.99 -9.61 4.04
CA ARG A 86 -9.11 -9.95 5.17
C ARG A 86 -8.75 -8.74 6.03
N GLU A 87 -8.60 -7.57 5.42
CA GLU A 87 -8.11 -6.35 6.06
C GLU A 87 -9.22 -5.57 6.78
N ILE A 88 -10.50 -5.71 6.38
CA ILE A 88 -11.63 -5.03 7.05
C ILE A 88 -11.61 -5.21 8.59
N GLY A 89 -11.11 -6.36 9.07
CA GLY A 89 -10.92 -6.59 10.51
C GLY A 89 -12.22 -6.37 11.28
N ASP A 90 -12.13 -5.65 12.40
CA ASP A 90 -13.27 -5.39 13.30
C ASP A 90 -14.05 -4.11 12.97
N LEU A 91 -13.86 -3.53 11.78
CA LEU A 91 -14.68 -2.40 11.34
C LEU A 91 -16.14 -2.80 11.14
N GLU A 92 -17.04 -1.87 11.44
CA GLU A 92 -18.41 -1.96 10.95
C GLU A 92 -18.45 -1.74 9.44
N TRP A 93 -19.36 -2.45 8.78
CA TRP A 93 -19.52 -2.38 7.33
C TRP A 93 -19.79 -0.94 6.83
N ALA A 94 -20.66 -0.20 7.52
CA ALA A 94 -20.95 1.19 7.18
C ALA A 94 -19.71 2.09 7.32
N THR A 95 -18.88 1.85 8.33
CA THR A 95 -17.63 2.59 8.55
C THR A 95 -16.60 2.28 7.46
N TYR A 96 -16.47 1.01 7.08
CA TYR A 96 -15.61 0.62 5.95
C TYR A 96 -16.05 1.25 4.63
N LEU A 97 -17.36 1.32 4.34
CA LEU A 97 -17.87 2.01 3.15
C LEU A 97 -17.55 3.50 3.15
N ARG A 98 -17.64 4.18 4.30
CA ARG A 98 -17.22 5.59 4.43
C ARG A 98 -15.73 5.77 4.19
N ILE A 99 -14.90 4.86 4.68
CA ILE A 99 -13.44 4.87 4.41
C ILE A 99 -13.17 4.68 2.92
N ARG A 100 -13.86 3.74 2.26
CA ARG A 100 -13.73 3.54 0.80
C ARG A 100 -14.14 4.76 -0.01
N ALA A 101 -15.26 5.38 0.34
CA ALA A 101 -15.73 6.60 -0.33
C ALA A 101 -14.73 7.74 -0.14
N LEU A 102 -14.26 7.95 1.10
CA LEU A 102 -13.25 8.97 1.39
C LEU A 102 -11.92 8.71 0.68
N ALA A 103 -11.50 7.46 0.54
CA ALA A 103 -10.30 7.11 -0.22
C ALA A 103 -10.42 7.47 -1.70
N ASP A 104 -11.58 7.25 -2.30
CA ASP A 104 -11.87 7.62 -3.69
C ASP A 104 -11.96 9.15 -3.87
N GLU A 105 -12.52 9.86 -2.88
CA GLU A 105 -12.54 11.34 -2.86
C GLU A 105 -11.12 11.94 -2.77
N ILE A 106 -10.27 11.40 -1.89
CA ILE A 106 -8.89 11.87 -1.70
C ILE A 106 -8.05 11.58 -2.94
N ALA A 107 -8.15 10.35 -3.47
CA ALA A 107 -7.37 9.90 -4.59
C ALA A 107 -8.18 8.88 -5.41
N PRO A 108 -8.84 9.32 -6.49
CA PRO A 108 -9.66 8.45 -7.32
C PRO A 108 -8.90 7.22 -7.82
N GLY A 109 -9.51 6.05 -7.66
CA GLY A 109 -8.91 4.76 -8.00
C GLY A 109 -7.77 4.30 -7.09
N SER A 110 -7.56 4.97 -5.95
CA SER A 110 -6.66 4.49 -4.89
C SER A 110 -7.28 3.31 -4.14
N ARG A 111 -6.42 2.54 -3.49
CA ARG A 111 -6.83 1.46 -2.59
C ARG A 111 -6.53 1.84 -1.15
N ALA A 112 -7.57 1.82 -0.32
CA ALA A 112 -7.43 1.88 1.12
C ALA A 112 -7.09 0.50 1.68
N ARG A 113 -5.94 0.39 2.35
CA ARG A 113 -5.56 -0.78 3.14
C ARG A 113 -5.80 -0.46 4.61
N ILE A 114 -6.61 -1.28 5.26
CA ILE A 114 -6.93 -1.12 6.68
C ILE A 114 -5.84 -1.80 7.52
N HIS A 115 -5.32 -1.10 8.52
CA HIS A 115 -4.39 -1.63 9.53
C HIS A 115 -5.12 -1.87 10.86
N GLY A 116 -4.57 -1.44 12.00
CA GLY A 116 -5.21 -1.53 13.31
C GLY A 116 -6.42 -0.62 13.50
N LEU A 117 -6.99 -0.05 12.43
CA LEU A 117 -8.18 0.80 12.51
C LEU A 117 -9.40 -0.08 12.77
N ALA A 118 -9.98 0.04 13.96
CA ALA A 118 -11.10 -0.79 14.42
C ALA A 118 -12.15 0.04 15.17
N GLY A 119 -13.37 -0.50 15.31
CA GLY A 119 -14.46 0.15 16.06
C GLY A 119 -15.22 1.19 15.25
N GLN A 120 -15.82 2.15 15.97
CA GLN A 120 -16.69 3.19 15.39
C GLN A 120 -16.06 4.57 15.40
N GLY A 121 -16.30 5.32 14.34
CA GLY A 121 -15.91 6.72 14.23
C GLY A 121 -16.26 7.33 12.87
N THR A 122 -16.12 8.65 12.82
CA THR A 122 -16.16 9.40 11.56
C THR A 122 -14.77 9.38 10.94
N PRO A 123 -14.57 8.70 9.79
CA PRO A 123 -13.28 8.69 9.12
C PRO A 123 -12.97 10.08 8.54
N VAL A 124 -11.72 10.51 8.68
CA VAL A 124 -11.21 11.78 8.15
C VAL A 124 -9.81 11.60 7.57
N PRO A 125 -9.43 12.44 6.58
CA PRO A 125 -8.05 12.47 6.10
C PRO A 125 -7.11 12.90 7.22
N VAL A 126 -5.92 12.32 7.23
CA VAL A 126 -4.82 12.66 8.12
C VAL A 126 -3.58 12.87 7.26
N ASP A 127 -3.20 14.13 7.09
CA ASP A 127 -2.05 14.51 6.28
C ASP A 127 -0.75 14.41 7.09
N VAL A 128 0.26 13.79 6.48
CA VAL A 128 1.62 13.73 6.99
C VAL A 128 2.54 14.38 5.95
N ASN A 129 3.70 14.89 6.41
CA ASN A 129 4.67 15.50 5.50
C ASN A 129 4.97 14.57 4.31
N ARG A 130 4.70 15.07 3.09
CA ARG A 130 4.85 14.31 1.85
C ARG A 130 6.26 13.79 1.66
N ASP A 131 7.26 14.65 1.83
CA ASP A 131 8.65 14.26 1.66
C ASP A 131 9.06 13.17 2.65
N LEU A 132 8.53 13.23 3.87
CA LEU A 132 8.80 12.21 4.89
C LEU A 132 8.26 10.84 4.46
N VAL A 133 6.97 10.78 4.10
CA VAL A 133 6.32 9.52 3.67
C VAL A 133 6.99 8.96 2.41
N GLU A 134 7.27 9.82 1.44
CA GLU A 134 7.93 9.41 0.20
C GLU A 134 9.34 8.85 0.45
N GLU A 135 10.13 9.49 1.31
CA GLU A 135 11.48 9.01 1.61
C GLU A 135 11.44 7.71 2.42
N THR A 136 10.55 7.58 3.41
CA THR A 136 10.37 6.33 4.15
C THR A 136 9.95 5.19 3.22
N ALA A 137 8.98 5.41 2.34
CA ALA A 137 8.52 4.40 1.39
C ALA A 137 9.58 4.05 0.33
N LYS A 138 10.43 5.00 -0.09
CA LYS A 138 11.55 4.75 -1.01
C LYS A 138 12.66 3.93 -0.37
N SER A 139 12.93 4.14 0.92
CA SER A 139 13.97 3.43 1.68
C SER A 139 13.56 2.00 2.02
N ASP A 140 12.41 1.83 2.69
CA ASP A 140 11.88 0.51 3.06
C ASP A 140 10.35 0.51 3.05
N LYS A 141 9.77 0.27 1.86
CA LYS A 141 8.32 0.18 1.70
C LYS A 141 7.69 -0.93 2.55
N THR A 142 8.32 -2.10 2.61
CA THR A 142 7.74 -3.27 3.26
C THR A 142 7.74 -3.08 4.77
N GLY A 143 8.87 -2.63 5.34
CA GLY A 143 8.96 -2.27 6.75
C GLY A 143 8.02 -1.14 7.11
N PHE A 144 7.87 -0.13 6.25
CA PHE A 144 6.92 0.96 6.48
C PHE A 144 5.46 0.46 6.56
N ILE A 145 5.01 -0.29 5.57
CA ILE A 145 3.63 -0.83 5.55
C ILE A 145 3.39 -1.77 6.74
N THR A 146 4.39 -2.57 7.12
CA THR A 146 4.30 -3.49 8.27
C THR A 146 4.22 -2.70 9.57
N ALA A 147 5.00 -1.63 9.71
CA ALA A 147 4.98 -0.81 10.91
C ALA A 147 3.64 -0.09 11.12
N LEU A 148 2.93 0.24 10.02
CA LEU A 148 1.57 0.79 10.08
C LEU A 148 0.54 -0.20 10.66
N ASP A 149 0.78 -1.52 10.64
CA ASP A 149 -0.11 -2.53 11.24
C ASP A 149 -0.32 -2.29 12.75
N GLY A 150 0.62 -1.62 13.43
CA GLY A 150 0.51 -1.24 14.84
C GLY A 150 -0.29 0.04 15.11
N LEU A 151 -0.79 0.73 14.08
CA LEU A 151 -1.50 2.01 14.21
C LEU A 151 -2.97 1.89 13.79
N PRO A 152 -3.88 2.69 14.39
CA PRO A 152 -5.28 2.74 13.99
C PRO A 152 -5.45 3.59 12.74
N VAL A 153 -5.00 3.07 11.58
CA VAL A 153 -4.93 3.81 10.33
C VAL A 153 -5.39 2.98 9.13
N ALA A 154 -5.90 3.64 8.10
CA ALA A 154 -5.93 3.11 6.76
C ALA A 154 -4.97 3.92 5.87
N HIS A 155 -4.07 3.25 5.17
CA HIS A 155 -3.20 3.93 4.21
C HIS A 155 -3.78 3.83 2.80
N LEU A 156 -3.50 4.85 1.99
CA LEU A 156 -3.90 4.87 0.60
C LEU A 156 -2.71 4.54 -0.30
N SER A 157 -2.96 3.68 -1.29
CA SER A 157 -1.95 3.29 -2.29
C SER A 157 -2.50 3.44 -3.70
N LYS A 158 -1.62 3.81 -4.64
CA LYS A 158 -1.94 3.86 -6.07
C LYS A 158 -1.04 2.89 -6.81
N GLY A 159 -1.66 1.88 -7.42
CA GLY A 159 -0.93 0.74 -7.99
C GLY A 159 -0.17 -0.06 -6.93
N SER A 160 0.84 -0.82 -7.36
CA SER A 160 1.63 -1.67 -6.46
C SER A 160 2.77 -0.95 -5.76
N THR A 161 3.10 0.29 -6.17
CA THR A 161 4.37 0.96 -5.82
C THR A 161 4.18 2.19 -4.94
N GLU A 162 3.12 2.98 -5.12
CA GLU A 162 2.97 4.28 -4.46
C GLU A 162 2.18 4.19 -3.13
N VAL A 163 2.73 4.76 -2.07
CA VAL A 163 2.04 5.04 -0.80
C VAL A 163 1.80 6.55 -0.73
N LEU A 164 0.55 6.95 -0.56
CA LEU A 164 0.19 8.38 -0.51
C LEU A 164 0.52 8.98 0.86
N PRO A 165 0.79 10.30 0.94
CA PRO A 165 1.09 10.97 2.20
C PRO A 165 -0.14 11.31 3.04
N THR A 166 -1.34 11.09 2.50
CA THR A 166 -2.62 11.24 3.18
C THR A 166 -3.12 9.87 3.61
N PHE A 167 -3.42 9.75 4.89
CA PHE A 167 -3.97 8.56 5.53
C PHE A 167 -5.42 8.79 5.92
N ILE A 168 -6.10 7.74 6.37
CA ILE A 168 -7.45 7.85 6.94
C ILE A 168 -7.41 7.33 8.37
N GLY A 169 -7.90 8.15 9.31
CA GLY A 169 -8.11 7.78 10.71
C GLY A 169 -9.47 8.28 11.18
N PHE A 170 -9.75 8.19 12.48
CA PHE A 170 -10.97 8.76 13.06
C PHE A 170 -10.75 10.17 13.60
N VAL A 171 -11.78 11.02 13.52
CA VAL A 171 -11.76 12.42 13.99
C VAL A 171 -11.11 12.56 15.37
N TYR A 172 -11.56 11.75 16.33
CA TYR A 172 -11.13 11.84 17.75
C TYR A 172 -9.64 11.51 17.97
N GLY A 173 -8.98 10.86 17.02
CA GLY A 173 -7.59 10.44 17.10
C GLY A 173 -6.68 11.03 16.03
N SER A 174 -7.22 11.84 15.11
CA SER A 174 -6.53 12.31 13.89
C SER A 174 -5.21 13.04 14.17
N SER A 175 -5.19 13.99 15.11
CA SER A 175 -3.97 14.72 15.46
C SER A 175 -2.88 13.81 16.05
N ARG A 176 -3.25 12.90 16.97
CA ARG A 176 -2.31 11.94 17.54
C ARG A 176 -1.79 10.99 16.48
N LEU A 177 -2.66 10.53 15.58
CA LEU A 177 -2.29 9.64 14.49
C LEU A 177 -1.27 10.30 13.54
N ALA A 178 -1.44 11.58 13.20
CA ALA A 178 -0.47 12.31 12.38
C ALA A 178 0.92 12.33 13.04
N SER A 179 0.98 12.60 14.35
CA SER A 179 2.23 12.58 15.13
C SER A 179 2.83 11.17 15.23
N ASP A 180 2.00 10.14 15.43
CA ASP A 180 2.45 8.75 15.53
C ASP A 180 3.06 8.26 14.20
N ILE A 181 2.41 8.57 13.06
CA ILE A 181 2.94 8.24 11.73
C ILE A 181 4.23 9.03 11.44
N THR A 182 4.26 10.33 11.79
CA THR A 182 5.47 11.15 11.64
C THR A 182 6.63 10.56 12.42
N THR A 183 6.39 10.19 13.68
CA THR A 183 7.38 9.55 14.55
C THR A 183 7.89 8.24 13.94
N LEU A 184 6.97 7.42 13.43
CA LEU A 184 7.28 6.14 12.81
C LEU A 184 8.16 6.32 11.57
N CYS A 185 7.83 7.26 10.69
CA CYS A 185 8.65 7.56 9.51
C CYS A 185 10.05 8.07 9.87
N VAL A 186 10.16 8.98 10.85
CA VAL A 186 11.46 9.47 11.35
C VAL A 186 12.30 8.31 11.87
N LYS A 187 11.73 7.45 12.73
CA LYS A 187 12.44 6.30 13.30
C LYS A 187 12.92 5.34 12.23
N LEU A 188 12.09 5.03 11.24
CA LEU A 188 12.48 4.16 10.14
C LEU A 188 13.66 4.74 9.35
N LEU A 189 13.62 6.03 9.01
CA LEU A 189 14.71 6.68 8.29
C LEU A 189 15.99 6.81 9.10
N LEU A 190 15.92 7.02 10.41
CA LEU A 190 17.10 7.01 11.30
C LEU A 190 17.76 5.62 11.38
N ILE A 191 17.00 4.55 11.12
CA ILE A 191 17.50 3.17 11.14
C ILE A 191 18.02 2.76 9.76
N SER A 192 17.32 3.14 8.69
CA SER A 192 17.57 2.64 7.33
C SER A 192 18.45 3.54 6.47
N GLU A 193 18.61 4.81 6.82
CA GLU A 193 19.38 5.80 6.06
C GLU A 193 20.41 6.50 6.96
N ASP A 194 21.39 7.17 6.33
CA ASP A 194 22.27 8.13 7.00
C ASP A 194 21.49 9.42 7.27
N ALA A 195 20.67 9.40 8.33
CA ALA A 195 19.78 10.48 8.71
C ALA A 195 20.15 11.03 10.11
N VAL A 196 20.06 12.34 10.26
CA VAL A 196 20.26 13.03 11.55
C VAL A 196 19.16 14.06 11.80
N ILE A 197 18.80 14.24 13.06
CA ILE A 197 17.90 15.32 13.48
C ILE A 197 18.73 16.58 13.71
N ASP A 198 18.33 17.68 13.09
CA ASP A 198 18.95 19.00 13.21
C ASP A 198 17.86 20.04 13.45
N GLY A 199 17.58 20.31 14.73
CA GLY A 199 16.46 21.13 15.16
C GLY A 199 15.11 20.54 14.73
N ASP A 200 14.35 21.32 13.97
CA ASP A 200 13.04 20.98 13.39
C ASP A 200 13.17 20.34 11.98
N HIS A 201 14.35 19.82 11.63
CA HIS A 201 14.60 19.16 10.35
C HIS A 201 15.15 17.74 10.53
N LEU A 202 14.70 16.83 9.66
CA LEU A 202 15.37 15.56 9.40
C LEU A 202 16.28 15.73 8.18
N VAL A 203 17.57 15.49 8.36
CA VAL A 203 18.60 15.67 7.33
C VAL A 203 19.06 14.30 6.85
N LEU A 204 18.70 13.95 5.62
CA LEU A 204 19.07 12.71 4.95
C LEU A 204 20.31 12.93 4.09
N ARG A 205 21.38 12.19 4.35
CA ARG A 205 22.56 12.14 3.49
C ARG A 205 22.47 10.95 2.55
N LYS A 206 22.41 11.24 1.25
CA LYS A 206 22.34 10.23 0.19
C LYS A 206 23.63 10.18 -0.59
N VAL A 207 24.32 9.05 -0.48
CA VAL A 207 25.52 8.75 -1.26
C VAL A 207 25.10 7.93 -2.47
N ARG A 208 25.43 8.41 -3.68
CA ARG A 208 25.11 7.72 -4.93
C ARG A 208 26.32 7.68 -5.83
N PHE A 209 26.41 6.62 -6.63
CA PHE A 209 27.39 6.53 -7.69
C PHE A 209 27.20 7.68 -8.70
N ASP A 210 28.29 8.37 -9.00
CA ASP A 210 28.38 9.45 -9.98
C ASP A 210 29.06 8.92 -11.25
N PRO A 211 28.30 8.62 -12.31
CA PRO A 211 28.84 8.07 -13.55
C PRO A 211 29.79 9.03 -14.26
N GLU A 212 29.66 10.34 -14.07
CA GLU A 212 30.56 11.32 -14.68
C GLU A 212 31.90 11.38 -13.93
N LYS A 213 31.92 11.28 -12.60
CA LYS A 213 33.17 11.09 -11.84
C LYS A 213 33.89 9.82 -12.26
N ALA A 214 33.16 8.71 -12.37
CA ALA A 214 33.73 7.43 -12.82
C ALA A 214 34.33 7.54 -14.23
N ARG A 215 33.64 8.18 -15.16
CA ARG A 215 34.13 8.40 -16.53
C ARG A 215 35.38 9.27 -16.57
N ARG A 216 35.45 10.32 -15.74
CA ARG A 216 36.65 11.18 -15.62
C ARG A 216 37.86 10.43 -15.09
N LEU A 217 37.64 9.41 -14.25
CA LEU A 217 38.67 8.50 -13.76
C LEU A 217 38.94 7.33 -14.72
N GLY A 218 38.43 7.38 -15.96
CA GLY A 218 38.69 6.38 -16.99
C GLY A 218 37.88 5.09 -16.86
N VAL A 219 36.88 5.04 -15.97
CA VAL A 219 36.03 3.86 -15.81
C VAL A 219 35.06 3.75 -17.00
N PRO A 220 35.09 2.65 -17.79
CA PRO A 220 34.14 2.45 -18.88
C PRO A 220 32.76 2.07 -18.32
N ARG A 221 31.71 2.47 -19.04
CA ARG A 221 30.35 2.02 -18.74
C ARG A 221 30.27 0.49 -18.84
N GLY A 222 29.61 -0.14 -17.89
CA GLY A 222 29.42 -1.59 -17.87
C GLY A 222 29.58 -2.18 -16.48
N PRO A 223 30.02 -3.45 -16.36
CA PRO A 223 30.11 -4.16 -15.08
C PRO A 223 30.92 -3.42 -14.00
N LEU A 224 31.95 -2.66 -14.38
CA LEU A 224 32.78 -1.89 -13.45
C LEU A 224 32.00 -0.77 -12.74
N PHE A 225 31.02 -0.16 -13.40
CA PHE A 225 30.10 0.80 -12.76
C PHE A 225 29.25 0.10 -11.70
N ALA A 226 28.73 -1.10 -12.01
CA ALA A 226 27.95 -1.87 -11.05
C ALA A 226 28.78 -2.32 -9.84
N MET A 227 30.06 -2.64 -10.06
CA MET A 227 31.00 -2.94 -8.97
C MET A 227 31.22 -1.73 -8.07
N LEU A 228 31.56 -0.57 -8.64
CA LEU A 228 31.76 0.67 -7.89
C LEU A 228 30.49 1.14 -7.18
N ALA A 229 29.34 1.08 -7.85
CA ALA A 229 28.04 1.37 -7.25
C ALA A 229 27.66 0.38 -6.13
N GLY A 230 28.11 -0.86 -6.24
CA GLY A 230 27.96 -1.90 -5.21
C GLY A 230 29.03 -1.87 -4.11
N GLY A 231 29.83 -0.80 -4.02
CA GLY A 231 30.83 -0.64 -2.96
C GLY A 231 32.13 -1.43 -3.16
N LYS A 232 32.39 -1.95 -4.37
CA LYS A 232 33.63 -2.68 -4.69
C LYS A 232 34.58 -1.81 -5.50
N ALA A 233 35.83 -1.72 -5.07
CA ALA A 233 36.89 -1.07 -5.84
C ALA A 233 37.18 -1.83 -7.14
N VAL A 234 37.68 -1.11 -8.16
CA VAL A 234 38.06 -1.67 -9.46
C VAL A 234 39.45 -1.20 -9.85
N GLU A 235 40.17 -2.01 -10.63
CA GLU A 235 41.46 -1.64 -11.20
C GLU A 235 41.35 -1.33 -12.69
N ILE A 236 41.91 -0.19 -13.11
CA ILE A 236 41.93 0.24 -14.50
C ILE A 236 43.30 0.85 -14.81
N GLY A 237 43.98 0.30 -15.81
CA GLY A 237 45.27 0.83 -16.25
C GLY A 237 46.34 0.89 -15.16
N GLY A 238 46.30 -0.02 -14.18
CA GLY A 238 47.21 -0.05 -13.03
C GLY A 238 46.87 0.93 -11.89
N GLN A 239 45.73 1.63 -11.96
CA GLN A 239 45.22 2.47 -10.88
C GLN A 239 43.97 1.85 -10.25
N THR A 240 43.90 1.89 -8.93
CA THR A 240 42.72 1.44 -8.17
C THR A 240 41.75 2.60 -8.00
N VAL A 241 40.52 2.44 -8.49
CA VAL A 241 39.42 3.38 -8.27
C VAL A 241 38.53 2.83 -7.15
N THR A 242 38.41 3.58 -6.07
CA THR A 242 37.53 3.23 -4.94
C THR A 242 36.11 3.76 -5.16
N PRO A 243 35.08 3.15 -4.54
CA PRO A 243 33.70 3.65 -4.60
C PRO A 243 33.58 5.12 -4.18
N ASP A 244 34.24 5.52 -3.10
CA ASP A 244 34.17 6.89 -2.56
C ASP A 244 34.68 7.94 -3.57
N ALA A 245 35.66 7.59 -4.40
CA ALA A 245 36.21 8.48 -5.43
C ALA A 245 35.21 8.81 -6.54
N VAL A 246 34.20 7.96 -6.73
CA VAL A 246 33.18 8.06 -7.78
C VAL A 246 31.78 8.23 -7.21
N GLN A 247 31.64 8.62 -5.95
CA GLN A 247 30.36 8.91 -5.34
C GLN A 247 30.07 10.42 -5.31
N ALA A 248 28.79 10.77 -5.36
CA ALA A 248 28.28 12.10 -5.06
C ALA A 248 27.36 12.02 -3.83
N THR A 249 27.55 12.97 -2.92
CA THR A 249 26.72 13.11 -1.73
C THR A 249 25.70 14.21 -1.99
N SER A 250 24.43 13.88 -1.81
CA SER A 250 23.32 14.84 -1.80
C SER A 250 22.69 14.88 -0.41
N ILE A 251 22.24 16.06 0.00
CA ILE A 251 21.57 16.27 1.28
C ILE A 251 20.12 16.63 0.98
N LYS A 252 19.18 15.91 1.58
CA LYS A 252 17.76 16.28 1.59
C LYS A 252 17.37 16.68 3.00
N ARG A 253 16.80 17.88 3.15
CA ARG A 253 16.30 18.38 4.44
C ARG A 253 14.78 18.35 4.40
N ILE A 254 14.17 17.68 5.37
CA ILE A 254 12.73 17.60 5.52
C ILE A 254 12.35 18.35 6.79
N HIS A 255 11.58 19.42 6.66
CA HIS A 255 11.11 20.19 7.80
C HIS A 255 9.94 19.45 8.49
N ILE A 256 10.06 19.23 9.79
CA ILE A 256 9.10 18.51 10.64
C ILE A 256 8.89 19.35 11.91
N PRO A 257 7.79 20.12 12.01
CA PRO A 257 7.51 20.93 13.19
C PRO A 257 7.46 20.10 14.47
N GLY A 258 8.14 20.52 15.53
CA GLY A 258 8.14 19.82 16.81
C GLY A 258 9.12 18.65 16.90
N LEU A 259 9.92 18.40 15.86
CA LEU A 259 10.92 17.32 15.84
C LEU A 259 12.02 17.53 16.89
N GLU A 260 12.29 18.77 17.26
CA GLU A 260 13.26 19.13 18.28
C GLU A 260 12.95 18.52 19.66
N ARG A 261 11.70 18.09 19.88
CA ARG A 261 11.26 17.42 21.12
C ARG A 261 11.58 15.92 21.16
N TYR A 262 12.13 15.36 20.09
CA TYR A 262 12.51 13.95 19.98
C TYR A 262 13.99 13.69 20.32
N ILE A 263 14.76 14.75 20.59
CA ILE A 263 16.17 14.71 21.02
C ILE A 263 16.25 14.53 22.54
#